data_AF-A0A5P2CZ31-F1
#
_entry.id   AF-A0A5P2CZ31-F1
#
_cell.length_a   1.000
_cell.length_b   1.000
_cell.length_c   1.000
_cell.angle_alpha   90.00
_cell.angle_beta   90.00
_cell.angle_gamma   90.00
#
_symmetry.space_group_name_H-M   'P 1'
#
loop_
_entity.id
_entity.type
_entity.pdbx_description
1 polymer ?
#
loop_
_entity_poly.entity_id
_entity_poly.type
_entity_poly.pdbx_seq_one_letter_code
_entity_poly.pdbx_strand_id
1 'polypeptide(L)'
;MNRTSRRRISAVATTTALAATTLLASAVTAQAKGVDLSNPAAVAAAPDHSCGGVTDSDRAVADRLNYQLTGTLRGYLTAYRVSCARAITEAVRARGLSERAGVIAVTTAIVETTLRNNPNEEDHDSVGLFQQRAFWGSFEQRMDPTWSTNAFLAEMLKISNWQTRPIGEVCQAVQRSAYPSKYQPQSPDAQRIVDALWNGSTTGGDLPVSGNWDGGAASNVGVWRNGMFHLRNDDGSTTFVDWGGGTDLPVSANWDGTGPDNVGIFRPSTGQFHLRMDDGSLALIDWGGGTDQPVAGNWDGGAAANVGIWRDGKFHLRNDDGTPTYIDWGQAGDRAVSGNWDGTGPDNVGIFRPSTGQFHLRMDDGSLVVLDWGGGNDIPVAGNWDGGNGGPAANIGIWRPSQARFHLRNDDGTPTYIDWGQPR
;
A
#
# COMPACT_ATOMS: atom_id res chain seq x y z
N MET A 1 85.06 41.87 -44.23
CA MET A 1 85.48 40.64 -43.52
C MET A 1 84.97 40.70 -42.09
N ASN A 2 83.91 39.97 -41.74
CA ASN A 2 83.80 39.39 -40.39
C ASN A 2 82.71 38.32 -40.31
N ARG A 3 83.04 37.28 -39.55
CA ARG A 3 82.50 35.92 -39.61
C ARG A 3 81.20 35.72 -38.84
N THR A 4 80.48 34.73 -39.34
CA THR A 4 79.34 33.96 -38.81
C THR A 4 79.47 33.50 -37.36
N SER A 5 78.37 33.56 -36.60
CA SER A 5 78.14 32.69 -35.43
C SER A 5 76.68 32.20 -35.42
N ARG A 6 76.50 30.88 -35.29
CA ARG A 6 75.21 30.16 -35.27
C ARG A 6 74.54 30.33 -33.90
N ARG A 7 73.22 30.58 -33.85
CA ARG A 7 72.40 30.36 -32.65
C ARG A 7 71.23 29.43 -32.97
N ARG A 8 71.14 28.35 -32.19
CA ARG A 8 70.05 27.38 -32.17
C ARG A 8 68.87 27.98 -31.40
N ILE A 9 67.66 27.76 -31.91
CA ILE A 9 66.39 28.09 -31.25
C ILE A 9 65.99 26.88 -30.40
N SER A 10 65.76 27.08 -29.11
CA SER A 10 65.16 26.08 -28.22
C SER A 10 63.88 26.67 -27.65
N ALA A 11 62.76 25.99 -27.89
CA ALA A 11 61.43 26.33 -27.41
C ALA A 11 61.33 26.07 -25.90
N VAL A 12 60.77 27.04 -25.17
CA VAL A 12 60.43 26.93 -23.74
C VAL A 12 59.02 26.36 -23.63
N ALA A 13 58.89 25.16 -23.06
CA ALA A 13 57.61 24.58 -22.67
C ALA A 13 57.37 24.89 -21.19
N THR A 14 56.28 25.60 -20.90
CA THR A 14 55.79 25.90 -19.55
C THR A 14 55.06 24.67 -19.00
N THR A 15 55.64 24.03 -17.98
CA THR A 15 55.00 22.95 -17.22
C THR A 15 54.23 23.53 -16.03
N THR A 16 52.90 23.49 -16.08
CA THR A 16 52.03 23.67 -14.91
C THR A 16 51.96 22.37 -14.13
N ALA A 17 52.55 22.34 -12.92
CA ALA A 17 52.45 21.23 -11.98
C ALA A 17 51.10 21.30 -11.24
N LEU A 18 50.26 20.28 -11.41
CA LEU A 18 49.06 20.07 -10.61
C LEU A 18 49.48 19.39 -9.29
N ALA A 19 49.40 20.10 -8.17
CA ALA A 19 49.63 19.53 -6.85
C ALA A 19 48.43 18.64 -6.46
N ALA A 20 48.61 17.32 -6.50
CA ALA A 20 47.64 16.37 -5.96
C ALA A 20 47.73 16.40 -4.43
N THR A 21 46.75 17.04 -3.78
CA THR A 21 46.58 16.96 -2.32
C THR A 21 45.83 15.67 -2.00
N THR A 22 46.54 14.66 -1.50
CA THR A 22 45.93 13.44 -0.96
C THR A 22 45.32 13.75 0.41
N LEU A 23 44.03 14.06 0.45
CA LEU A 23 43.24 13.92 1.67
C LEU A 23 42.97 12.43 1.90
N LEU A 24 43.71 11.83 2.84
CA LEU A 24 43.31 10.58 3.47
C LEU A 24 42.14 10.89 4.41
N ALA A 25 40.91 10.82 3.89
CA ALA A 25 39.73 10.72 4.71
C ALA A 25 39.64 9.28 5.22
N SER A 26 40.09 9.05 6.45
CA SER A 26 39.79 7.84 7.20
C SER A 26 38.29 7.82 7.53
N ALA A 27 37.47 7.29 6.62
CA ALA A 27 36.08 6.99 6.90
C ALA A 27 36.02 5.66 7.66
N VAL A 28 36.23 5.71 8.98
CA VAL A 28 35.68 4.69 9.87
C VAL A 28 34.25 5.11 10.15
N THR A 29 33.31 4.62 9.35
CA THR A 29 31.88 4.66 9.71
C THR A 29 31.49 3.27 10.20
N ALA A 30 31.25 3.16 11.50
CA ALA A 30 30.46 2.09 12.05
C ALA A 30 29.08 2.12 11.36
N GLN A 31 28.81 1.17 10.49
CA GLN A 31 27.52 1.03 9.82
C GLN A 31 26.53 0.52 10.89
N ALA A 32 25.51 1.33 11.20
CA ALA A 32 24.41 0.89 12.06
C ALA A 32 23.69 -0.30 11.40
N LYS A 33 23.18 -1.25 12.20
CA LYS A 33 22.38 -2.40 11.72
C LYS A 33 21.32 -1.91 10.72
N GLY A 34 21.43 -2.31 9.45
CA GLY A 34 20.52 -1.91 8.37
C GLY A 34 20.98 -0.74 7.48
N VAL A 35 20.28 -0.55 6.35
CA VAL A 35 20.58 0.53 5.38
C VAL A 35 20.03 1.86 5.88
N ASP A 36 20.82 2.93 5.78
CA ASP A 36 20.35 4.31 5.99
C ASP A 36 19.33 4.69 4.91
N LEU A 37 18.04 4.57 5.25
CA LEU A 37 16.95 4.86 4.33
C LEU A 37 16.80 6.35 4.03
N SER A 38 17.37 7.23 4.85
CA SER A 38 17.37 8.68 4.56
C SER A 38 18.24 9.05 3.37
N ASN A 39 19.11 8.12 2.93
CA ASN A 39 20.00 8.28 1.79
C ASN A 39 19.60 7.34 0.64
N PRO A 40 18.95 7.86 -0.43
CA PRO A 40 18.58 7.05 -1.59
C PRO A 40 19.76 6.33 -2.26
N ALA A 41 20.97 6.92 -2.21
CA ALA A 41 22.17 6.29 -2.77
C ALA A 41 22.61 5.08 -1.93
N ALA A 42 22.44 5.11 -0.61
CA ALA A 42 22.71 3.96 0.26
C ALA A 42 21.72 2.82 0.02
N VAL A 43 20.45 3.15 -0.26
CA VAL A 43 19.41 2.18 -0.64
C VAL A 43 19.75 1.49 -1.97
N ALA A 44 20.24 2.24 -2.95
CA ALA A 44 20.63 1.70 -4.26
C ALA A 44 21.95 0.92 -4.25
N ALA A 45 22.90 1.29 -3.39
CA ALA A 45 24.25 0.72 -3.35
C ALA A 45 24.37 -0.55 -2.49
N ALA A 46 23.38 -0.84 -1.64
CA ALA A 46 23.47 -1.99 -0.76
C ALA A 46 23.37 -3.29 -1.58
N PRO A 47 24.28 -4.25 -1.39
CA PRO A 47 24.31 -5.46 -2.21
C PRO A 47 23.07 -6.31 -1.93
N ASP A 48 22.26 -6.56 -2.95
CA ASP A 48 21.10 -7.42 -2.88
C ASP A 48 21.55 -8.87 -3.11
N HIS A 49 21.47 -9.73 -2.10
CA HIS A 49 21.56 -11.17 -2.29
C HIS A 49 20.18 -11.74 -2.56
N SER A 50 20.08 -12.62 -3.56
CA SER A 50 18.81 -13.12 -4.06
C SER A 50 17.96 -13.75 -2.95
N CYS A 51 16.70 -13.34 -2.89
CA CYS A 51 15.64 -13.98 -2.11
C CYS A 51 14.73 -14.87 -2.98
N GLY A 52 15.27 -15.38 -4.10
CA GLY A 52 14.48 -16.14 -5.07
C GLY A 52 13.76 -15.25 -6.08
N GLY A 53 14.55 -14.45 -6.82
CA GLY A 53 14.15 -13.71 -8.03
C GLY A 53 13.04 -12.67 -7.83
N VAL A 54 13.22 -11.45 -8.33
CA VAL A 54 12.13 -10.46 -8.33
C VAL A 54 11.11 -10.81 -9.41
N THR A 55 9.83 -10.85 -9.05
CA THR A 55 8.70 -11.06 -9.97
C THR A 55 7.91 -9.77 -10.18
N ASP A 56 7.06 -9.74 -11.21
CA ASP A 56 6.14 -8.61 -11.42
C ASP A 56 5.11 -8.47 -10.29
N SER A 57 4.74 -9.60 -9.67
CA SER A 57 3.92 -9.59 -8.46
C SER A 57 4.61 -8.90 -7.30
N ASP A 58 5.91 -9.14 -7.13
CA ASP A 58 6.67 -8.50 -6.05
C ASP A 58 6.68 -6.98 -6.24
N ARG A 59 6.74 -6.52 -7.51
CA ARG A 59 6.64 -5.09 -7.86
C ARG A 59 5.24 -4.53 -7.59
N ALA A 60 4.18 -5.23 -8.00
CA ALA A 60 2.80 -4.78 -7.75
C ALA A 60 2.48 -4.68 -6.25
N VAL A 61 2.94 -5.64 -5.44
CA VAL A 61 2.79 -5.59 -3.98
C VAL A 61 3.60 -4.43 -3.39
N ALA A 62 4.83 -4.22 -3.85
CA ALA A 62 5.66 -3.10 -3.42
C ALA A 62 4.97 -1.74 -3.69
N ASP A 63 4.52 -1.54 -4.92
CA ASP A 63 3.86 -0.30 -5.35
C ASP A 63 2.59 -0.06 -4.53
N ARG A 64 1.74 -1.07 -4.37
CA ARG A 64 0.50 -0.97 -3.58
C ARG A 64 0.77 -0.66 -2.10
N LEU A 65 1.71 -1.37 -1.48
CA LEU A 65 1.89 -1.30 -0.04
C LEU A 65 2.71 -0.10 0.41
N ASN A 66 3.60 0.46 -0.42
CA ASN A 66 4.42 1.63 -0.06
C ASN A 66 3.60 2.81 0.50
N TYR A 67 2.34 2.92 0.10
CA TYR A 67 1.39 3.96 0.51
C TYR A 67 0.54 3.60 1.73
N GLN A 68 0.54 2.33 2.10
CA GLN A 68 -0.20 1.79 3.24
C GLN A 68 0.71 1.58 4.45
N LEU A 69 2.01 1.39 4.22
CA LEU A 69 3.01 1.23 5.28
C LEU A 69 3.19 2.53 6.08
N THR A 70 3.48 2.36 7.36
CA THR A 70 3.54 3.44 8.36
C THR A 70 4.83 3.46 9.17
N GLY A 71 5.59 2.38 9.12
CA GLY A 71 6.86 2.18 9.81
C GLY A 71 8.07 2.38 8.89
N THR A 72 9.14 1.64 9.17
CA THR A 72 10.46 1.86 8.56
C THR A 72 10.47 1.70 7.05
N LEU A 73 9.59 0.86 6.49
CA LEU A 73 9.54 0.58 5.06
C LEU A 73 8.60 1.50 4.27
N ARG A 74 7.92 2.48 4.89
CA ARG A 74 7.06 3.44 4.17
C ARG A 74 7.85 4.15 3.07
N GLY A 75 7.43 3.99 1.82
CA GLY A 75 8.11 4.55 0.64
C GLY A 75 9.42 3.87 0.23
N TYR A 76 9.84 2.81 0.94
CA TYR A 76 11.10 2.09 0.70
C TYR A 76 10.91 0.58 0.47
N LEU A 77 9.68 0.07 0.47
CA LEU A 77 9.38 -1.31 0.11
C LEU A 77 9.64 -1.49 -1.40
N THR A 78 10.75 -2.11 -1.77
CA THR A 78 11.07 -2.41 -3.17
C THR A 78 10.59 -3.82 -3.53
N ALA A 79 10.47 -4.10 -4.83
CA ALA A 79 10.17 -5.45 -5.31
C ALA A 79 11.17 -6.51 -4.79
N TYR A 80 12.44 -6.12 -4.56
CA TYR A 80 13.42 -6.97 -3.89
C TYR A 80 13.06 -7.27 -2.42
N ARG A 81 12.69 -6.25 -1.64
CA ARG A 81 12.26 -6.46 -0.24
C ARG A 81 11.00 -7.32 -0.17
N VAL A 82 10.08 -7.16 -1.14
CA VAL A 82 8.92 -8.03 -1.26
C VAL A 82 9.31 -9.47 -1.58
N SER A 83 10.27 -9.72 -2.48
CA SER A 83 10.73 -11.09 -2.75
C SER A 83 11.36 -11.75 -1.51
N CYS A 84 12.03 -10.97 -0.66
CA CYS A 84 12.51 -11.44 0.65
C CYS A 84 11.38 -11.77 1.62
N ALA A 85 10.36 -10.93 1.74
CA ALA A 85 9.16 -11.29 2.51
C ALA A 85 8.46 -12.53 1.93
N ARG A 86 8.38 -12.65 0.60
CA ARG A 86 7.79 -13.80 -0.08
C ARG A 86 8.51 -15.09 0.30
N ALA A 87 9.84 -15.12 0.22
CA ALA A 87 10.63 -16.28 0.64
C ALA A 87 10.39 -16.67 2.12
N ILE A 88 10.30 -15.68 3.01
CA ILE A 88 9.94 -15.92 4.43
C ILE A 88 8.55 -16.56 4.52
N THR A 89 7.53 -15.98 3.86
CA THR A 89 6.15 -16.49 3.91
C THR A 89 6.01 -17.89 3.30
N GLU A 90 6.70 -18.17 2.20
CA GLU A 90 6.74 -19.51 1.57
C GLU A 90 7.36 -20.55 2.52
N ALA A 91 8.46 -20.22 3.20
CA ALA A 91 9.09 -21.10 4.17
C ALA A 91 8.19 -21.38 5.39
N VAL A 92 7.45 -20.37 5.88
CA VAL A 92 6.49 -20.54 6.98
C VAL A 92 5.35 -21.47 6.55
N ARG A 93 4.79 -21.27 5.35
CA ARG A 93 3.74 -22.12 4.78
C ARG A 93 4.22 -23.56 4.58
N ALA A 94 5.43 -23.74 4.06
CA ALA A 94 6.03 -25.06 3.89
C ALA A 94 6.18 -25.84 5.21
N ARG A 95 6.29 -25.12 6.34
CA ARG A 95 6.34 -25.70 7.69
C ARG A 95 4.95 -25.94 8.30
N GLY A 96 3.86 -25.59 7.60
CA GLY A 96 2.50 -25.74 8.09
C GLY A 96 2.14 -24.81 9.25
N LEU A 97 2.87 -23.70 9.42
CA LEU A 97 2.61 -22.73 10.47
C LEU A 97 1.60 -21.66 10.00
N SER A 98 0.88 -21.05 10.95
CA SER A 98 -0.13 -20.01 10.68
C SER A 98 0.50 -18.72 10.14
N GLU A 99 -0.31 -17.89 9.48
CA GLU A 99 0.06 -16.55 8.98
C GLU A 99 0.78 -15.69 10.01
N ARG A 100 0.32 -15.74 11.27
CA ARG A 100 0.96 -15.05 12.40
C ARG A 100 2.46 -15.33 12.52
N ALA A 101 2.90 -16.57 12.26
CA ALA A 101 4.32 -16.92 12.29
C ALA A 101 5.10 -16.20 11.18
N GLY A 102 4.48 -16.02 10.01
CA GLY A 102 4.98 -15.17 8.93
C GLY A 102 5.12 -13.72 9.36
N VAL A 103 4.10 -13.16 10.03
CA VAL A 103 4.13 -11.78 10.53
C VAL A 103 5.25 -11.58 11.55
N ILE A 104 5.45 -12.52 12.47
CA ILE A 104 6.55 -12.50 13.45
C ILE A 104 7.92 -12.53 12.74
N ALA A 105 8.08 -13.41 11.75
CA ALA A 105 9.32 -13.52 10.99
C ALA A 105 9.62 -12.26 10.16
N VAL A 106 8.63 -11.74 9.42
CA VAL A 106 8.77 -10.53 8.61
C VAL A 106 9.02 -9.30 9.50
N THR A 107 8.32 -9.17 10.64
CA THR A 107 8.61 -8.10 11.64
C THR A 107 10.06 -8.13 12.07
N THR A 108 10.60 -9.33 12.33
CA THR A 108 12.00 -9.50 12.72
C THR A 108 12.94 -9.06 11.61
N ALA A 109 12.73 -9.54 10.37
CA ALA A 109 13.57 -9.18 9.24
C ALA A 109 13.53 -7.67 8.91
N ILE A 110 12.39 -6.99 9.11
CA ILE A 110 12.31 -5.53 8.98
C ILE A 110 13.25 -4.84 9.97
N VAL A 111 13.27 -5.28 11.23
CA VAL A 111 14.13 -4.67 12.26
C VAL A 111 15.61 -5.02 12.08
N GLU A 112 15.92 -6.27 11.72
CA GLU A 112 17.32 -6.72 11.63
C GLU A 112 18.02 -6.19 10.39
N THR A 113 17.34 -6.12 9.24
CA THR A 113 18.00 -5.83 7.95
C THR A 113 17.21 -4.89 7.04
N THR A 114 16.10 -4.34 7.51
CA THR A 114 15.16 -3.60 6.66
C THR A 114 14.62 -4.49 5.53
N LEU A 115 14.36 -5.75 5.87
CA LEU A 115 13.81 -6.79 5.00
C LEU A 115 14.69 -7.10 3.78
N ARG A 116 16.00 -7.30 4.03
CA ARG A 116 17.01 -7.58 2.99
C ARG A 116 17.90 -8.75 3.40
N ASN A 117 18.35 -9.52 2.42
CA ASN A 117 19.30 -10.60 2.66
C ASN A 117 20.73 -10.05 2.64
N ASN A 118 21.26 -9.74 3.82
CA ASN A 118 22.50 -8.98 3.97
C ASN A 118 23.74 -9.88 4.05
N PRO A 119 24.69 -9.81 3.11
CA PRO A 119 25.91 -10.63 3.11
C PRO A 119 27.01 -10.10 4.03
N ASN A 120 26.90 -8.85 4.46
CA ASN A 120 27.96 -8.19 5.21
C ASN A 120 27.88 -8.63 6.67
N GLU A 121 29.01 -9.11 7.21
CA GLU A 121 29.14 -9.35 8.65
C GLU A 121 29.17 -8.01 9.37
N GLU A 122 28.05 -7.65 10.00
CA GLU A 122 27.90 -6.34 10.68
C GLU A 122 28.26 -6.44 12.16
N ASP A 123 27.46 -7.20 12.92
CA ASP A 123 27.66 -7.42 14.35
C ASP A 123 28.36 -8.76 14.57
N HIS A 124 29.68 -8.68 14.76
CA HIS A 124 30.62 -9.81 14.79
C HIS A 124 30.66 -10.60 13.48
N ASP A 125 29.79 -11.59 13.35
CA ASP A 125 29.73 -12.60 12.29
C ASP A 125 28.29 -12.78 11.78
N SER A 126 27.40 -11.82 12.07
CA SER A 126 25.96 -11.88 11.76
C SER A 126 25.68 -11.60 10.28
N VAL A 127 24.88 -12.46 9.63
CA VAL A 127 24.49 -12.28 8.21
C VAL A 127 23.04 -12.70 7.97
N GLY A 128 22.56 -12.46 6.76
CA GLY A 128 21.26 -12.93 6.26
C GLY A 128 20.08 -12.10 6.76
N LEU A 129 18.86 -12.55 6.40
CA LEU A 129 17.58 -11.86 6.69
C LEU A 129 17.37 -11.52 8.17
N PHE A 130 17.88 -12.36 9.06
CA PHE A 130 17.64 -12.28 10.50
C PHE A 130 18.89 -11.90 11.30
N GLN A 131 19.99 -11.48 10.65
CA GLN A 131 21.29 -11.19 11.27
C GLN A 131 21.74 -12.31 12.24
N GLN A 132 21.66 -13.56 11.78
CA GLN A 132 22.03 -14.73 12.57
C GLN A 132 23.56 -14.86 12.64
N ARG A 133 24.11 -15.17 13.81
CA ARG A 133 25.55 -15.44 14.05
C ARG A 133 25.95 -16.86 13.65
N ALA A 134 27.25 -17.16 13.53
CA ALA A 134 27.73 -18.46 13.05
C ALA A 134 27.34 -19.66 13.94
N PHE A 135 26.97 -19.45 15.21
CA PHE A 135 26.45 -20.53 16.05
C PHE A 135 25.08 -21.05 15.59
N TRP A 136 24.34 -20.29 14.77
CA TRP A 136 23.11 -20.76 14.14
C TRP A 136 23.40 -21.76 13.02
N GLY A 137 24.40 -21.49 12.19
CA GLY A 137 24.76 -22.32 11.03
C GLY A 137 25.88 -21.71 10.18
N SER A 138 26.24 -22.38 9.08
CA SER A 138 27.28 -21.89 8.14
C SER A 138 26.87 -20.56 7.49
N PHE A 139 27.83 -19.86 6.88
CA PHE A 139 27.53 -18.63 6.13
C PHE A 139 26.51 -18.89 5.01
N GLU A 140 26.70 -19.95 4.21
CA GLU A 140 25.79 -20.33 3.12
C GLU A 140 24.37 -20.63 3.64
N GLN A 141 24.27 -21.34 4.76
CA GLN A 141 22.99 -21.63 5.42
C GLN A 141 22.28 -20.35 5.88
N ARG A 142 22.99 -19.42 6.53
CA ARG A 142 22.42 -18.18 7.03
C ARG A 142 22.06 -17.19 5.91
N MET A 143 22.73 -17.29 4.75
CA MET A 143 22.39 -16.54 3.55
C MET A 143 21.27 -17.17 2.72
N ASP A 144 20.88 -18.42 2.97
CA ASP A 144 19.72 -19.05 2.35
C ASP A 144 18.43 -18.57 3.06
N PRO A 145 17.50 -17.88 2.37
CA PRO A 145 16.28 -17.36 2.97
C PRO A 145 15.38 -18.43 3.59
N THR A 146 15.29 -19.61 2.96
CA THR A 146 14.43 -20.70 3.43
C THR A 146 15.04 -21.34 4.67
N TRP A 147 16.35 -21.59 4.64
CA TRP A 147 17.07 -22.17 5.76
C TRP A 147 17.07 -21.24 6.97
N SER A 148 17.43 -19.98 6.79
CA SER A 148 17.52 -18.99 7.89
C SER A 148 16.16 -18.72 8.53
N THR A 149 15.09 -18.69 7.72
CA THR A 149 13.70 -18.62 8.22
C THR A 149 13.35 -19.86 9.03
N ASN A 150 13.69 -21.06 8.56
CA ASN A 150 13.42 -22.29 9.31
C ASN A 150 14.19 -22.37 10.63
N ALA A 151 15.43 -21.88 10.67
CA ALA A 151 16.20 -21.76 11.90
C ALA A 151 15.52 -20.80 12.89
N PHE A 152 15.12 -19.60 12.43
CA PHE A 152 14.37 -18.64 13.24
C PHE A 152 13.07 -19.23 13.81
N LEU A 153 12.26 -19.87 12.96
CA LEU A 153 11.01 -20.49 13.35
C LEU A 153 11.22 -21.63 14.36
N ALA A 154 12.35 -22.34 14.32
CA ALA A 154 12.66 -23.40 15.29
C ALA A 154 12.88 -22.85 16.71
N GLU A 155 13.52 -21.69 16.86
CA GLU A 155 13.61 -21.02 18.16
C GLU A 155 12.28 -20.39 18.58
N MET A 156 11.53 -19.80 17.63
CA MET A 156 10.21 -19.23 17.91
C MET A 156 9.27 -20.26 18.54
N LEU A 157 9.26 -21.49 18.04
CA LEU A 157 8.40 -22.57 18.54
C LEU A 157 8.75 -23.05 19.95
N LYS A 158 9.92 -22.69 20.50
CA LYS A 158 10.27 -22.98 21.90
C LYS A 158 9.65 -21.99 22.88
N ILE A 159 9.14 -20.86 22.39
CA ILE A 159 8.50 -19.84 23.20
C ILE A 159 7.05 -20.29 23.45
N SER A 160 6.70 -20.48 24.72
CA SER A 160 5.30 -20.70 25.10
C SER A 160 4.43 -19.55 24.57
N ASN A 161 3.16 -19.81 24.28
CA ASN A 161 2.17 -18.78 23.95
C ASN A 161 2.56 -17.79 22.83
N TRP A 162 3.48 -18.14 21.93
CA TRP A 162 3.86 -17.30 20.78
C TRP A 162 2.65 -16.95 19.89
N GLN A 163 1.63 -17.82 19.88
CA GLN A 163 0.39 -17.63 19.12
C GLN A 163 -0.45 -16.44 19.63
N THR A 164 -0.30 -16.02 20.89
CA THR A 164 -1.15 -15.00 21.51
C THR A 164 -0.36 -13.83 22.09
N ARG A 165 0.93 -14.02 22.38
CA ARG A 165 1.84 -13.00 22.91
C ARG A 165 2.08 -11.85 21.90
N PRO A 166 2.23 -10.59 22.33
CA PRO A 166 2.59 -9.48 21.43
C PRO A 166 3.77 -9.83 20.52
N ILE A 167 3.64 -9.50 19.23
CA ILE A 167 4.57 -9.94 18.18
C ILE A 167 6.00 -9.52 18.50
N GLY A 168 6.20 -8.27 18.91
CA GLY A 168 7.53 -7.74 19.22
C GLY A 168 8.20 -8.44 20.40
N GLU A 169 7.42 -8.94 21.38
CA GLU A 169 7.97 -9.75 22.47
C GLU A 169 8.42 -11.13 21.99
N VAL A 170 7.70 -11.72 21.03
CA VAL A 170 8.13 -13.00 20.42
C VAL A 170 9.41 -12.79 19.61
N CYS A 171 9.48 -11.73 18.78
CA CYS A 171 10.68 -11.35 18.04
C CYS A 171 11.88 -11.18 18.98
N GLN A 172 11.72 -10.40 20.05
CA GLN A 172 12.75 -10.18 21.05
C GLN A 172 13.18 -11.47 21.76
N ALA A 173 12.24 -12.37 22.09
CA ALA A 173 12.57 -13.62 22.77
C ALA A 173 13.42 -14.56 21.90
N VAL A 174 13.25 -14.51 20.57
CA VAL A 174 14.11 -15.23 19.62
C VAL A 174 15.47 -14.52 19.49
N GLN A 175 15.47 -13.22 19.19
CA GLN A 175 16.68 -12.48 18.81
C GLN A 175 17.56 -12.07 19.99
N ARG A 176 16.95 -11.84 21.17
CA ARG A 176 17.63 -11.35 22.38
C ARG A 176 18.43 -10.06 22.12
N SER A 177 17.85 -9.15 21.34
CA SER A 177 18.47 -7.88 20.97
C SER A 177 18.60 -6.93 22.15
N ALA A 178 19.58 -6.02 22.08
CA ALA A 178 19.73 -4.91 23.02
C ALA A 178 18.63 -3.84 22.88
N TYR A 179 17.84 -3.89 21.80
CA TYR A 179 16.80 -2.91 21.47
C TYR A 179 15.41 -3.56 21.27
N PRO A 180 14.83 -4.18 22.32
CA PRO A 180 13.57 -4.92 22.23
C PRO A 180 12.38 -4.09 21.73
N SER A 181 12.38 -2.79 22.01
CA SER A 181 11.29 -1.88 21.64
C SER A 181 11.15 -1.64 20.14
N LYS A 182 12.12 -2.06 19.31
CA LYS A 182 12.10 -1.82 17.86
C LYS A 182 11.14 -2.73 17.10
N TYR A 183 10.82 -3.92 17.61
CA TYR A 183 10.02 -4.91 16.87
C TYR A 183 8.53 -4.57 16.82
N GLN A 184 7.89 -4.31 17.97
CA GLN A 184 6.45 -4.14 18.04
C GLN A 184 5.92 -3.03 17.10
N PRO A 185 6.58 -1.86 16.95
CA PRO A 185 6.16 -0.81 16.02
C PRO A 185 6.12 -1.25 14.54
N GLN A 186 6.91 -2.24 14.13
CA GLN A 186 6.94 -2.71 12.74
C GLN A 186 5.89 -3.78 12.44
N SER A 187 5.26 -4.36 13.47
CA SER A 187 4.33 -5.48 13.29
C SER A 187 3.07 -5.17 12.45
N PRO A 188 2.45 -3.96 12.49
CA PRO A 188 1.32 -3.66 11.60
C PRO A 188 1.71 -3.65 10.11
N ASP A 189 2.90 -3.15 9.80
CA ASP A 189 3.44 -3.12 8.44
C ASP A 189 3.81 -4.52 7.95
N ALA A 190 4.43 -5.32 8.83
CA ALA A 190 4.69 -6.72 8.55
C ALA A 190 3.39 -7.51 8.28
N GLN A 191 2.31 -7.22 9.01
CA GLN A 191 1.00 -7.83 8.77
C GLN A 191 0.52 -7.52 7.35
N ARG A 192 0.50 -6.25 6.94
CA ARG A 192 0.09 -5.85 5.57
C ARG A 192 0.91 -6.55 4.48
N ILE A 193 2.22 -6.67 4.68
CA ILE A 193 3.11 -7.36 3.75
C ILE A 193 2.80 -8.85 3.68
N VAL A 194 2.59 -9.50 4.84
CA VAL A 194 2.28 -10.93 4.89
C VAL A 194 0.90 -11.21 4.32
N ASP A 195 -0.13 -10.42 4.65
CA ASP A 195 -1.49 -10.55 4.09
C ASP A 195 -1.46 -10.53 2.56
N ALA A 196 -0.62 -9.66 1.98
CA ALA A 196 -0.45 -9.55 0.53
C ALA A 196 0.20 -10.79 -0.12
N LEU A 197 0.96 -11.58 0.64
CA LEU A 197 1.78 -12.70 0.15
C LEU A 197 1.21 -14.07 0.54
N TRP A 198 0.53 -14.16 1.69
CA TRP A 198 0.14 -15.42 2.34
C TRP A 198 -0.81 -16.26 1.48
N ASN A 199 -1.72 -15.59 0.78
CA ASN A 199 -2.74 -16.22 -0.04
C ASN A 199 -2.30 -16.50 -1.50
N GLY A 200 -1.01 -16.29 -1.84
CA GLY A 200 -0.50 -16.50 -3.21
C GLY A 200 -1.12 -15.57 -4.26
N SER A 201 -1.70 -14.45 -3.80
CA SER A 201 -2.46 -13.50 -4.60
C SER A 201 -1.51 -12.49 -5.25
N THR A 202 -0.85 -12.93 -6.32
CA THR A 202 -0.28 -12.03 -7.34
C THR A 202 -1.36 -11.27 -8.12
N THR A 203 -2.58 -11.80 -8.04
CA THR A 203 -3.83 -11.20 -8.42
C THR A 203 -4.37 -10.43 -7.22
N GLY A 204 -4.17 -9.11 -7.13
CA GLY A 204 -4.77 -8.30 -6.08
C GLY A 204 -6.23 -8.71 -5.89
N GLY A 205 -6.58 -9.19 -4.69
CA GLY A 205 -7.92 -9.72 -4.49
C GLY A 205 -8.99 -8.63 -4.74
N ASP A 206 -10.23 -8.94 -4.45
CA ASP A 206 -11.33 -8.02 -4.76
C ASP A 206 -11.19 -6.65 -4.09
N LEU A 207 -11.28 -5.58 -4.88
CA LEU A 207 -11.49 -4.22 -4.38
C LEU A 207 -12.97 -3.91 -4.54
N PRO A 208 -13.69 -3.52 -3.47
CA PRO A 208 -15.10 -3.24 -3.58
C PRO A 208 -15.34 -1.97 -4.38
N VAL A 209 -16.48 -1.94 -5.07
CA VAL A 209 -16.99 -0.79 -5.79
C VAL A 209 -18.51 -0.74 -5.60
N SER A 210 -19.08 0.46 -5.55
CA SER A 210 -20.52 0.70 -5.42
C SER A 210 -20.96 1.87 -6.28
N GLY A 211 -22.17 1.77 -6.82
CA GLY A 211 -22.76 2.76 -7.72
C GLY A 211 -24.07 2.22 -8.30
N ASN A 212 -24.88 3.08 -8.90
CA ASN A 212 -26.13 2.72 -9.56
C ASN A 212 -25.93 2.54 -11.07
N TRP A 213 -25.27 1.46 -11.48
CA TRP A 213 -24.91 1.21 -12.89
C TRP A 213 -26.01 0.53 -13.70
N ASP A 214 -27.04 -0.03 -13.05
CA ASP A 214 -28.20 -0.59 -13.75
C ASP A 214 -29.39 0.39 -13.83
N GLY A 215 -29.26 1.58 -13.24
CA GLY A 215 -30.27 2.63 -13.24
C GLY A 215 -31.49 2.30 -12.37
N GLY A 216 -31.33 1.34 -11.45
CA GLY A 216 -32.33 0.96 -10.47
C GLY A 216 -32.61 2.05 -9.43
N ALA A 217 -33.52 1.74 -8.51
CA ALA A 217 -33.78 2.60 -7.36
C ALA A 217 -32.64 2.49 -6.32
N ALA A 218 -32.06 1.31 -6.19
CA ALA A 218 -30.98 1.05 -5.26
C ALA A 218 -29.61 1.18 -5.97
N SER A 219 -28.61 1.61 -5.21
CA SER A 219 -27.21 1.45 -5.57
C SER A 219 -26.83 -0.03 -5.51
N ASN A 220 -25.97 -0.40 -6.43
CA ASN A 220 -25.49 -1.75 -6.60
C ASN A 220 -24.11 -1.93 -5.94
N VAL A 221 -23.68 -3.20 -5.81
CA VAL A 221 -22.34 -3.55 -5.29
C VAL A 221 -21.58 -4.44 -6.26
N GLY A 222 -20.27 -4.28 -6.31
CA GLY A 222 -19.40 -5.01 -7.21
C GLY A 222 -18.00 -5.14 -6.66
N VAL A 223 -17.18 -5.91 -7.36
CA VAL A 223 -15.75 -6.01 -7.06
C VAL A 223 -14.94 -5.80 -8.31
N TRP A 224 -13.82 -5.10 -8.19
CA TRP A 224 -12.79 -5.06 -9.20
C TRP A 224 -11.71 -6.08 -8.86
N ARG A 225 -11.34 -6.88 -9.84
CA ARG A 225 -10.40 -7.99 -9.73
C ARG A 225 -9.50 -8.00 -10.96
N ASN A 226 -8.24 -7.63 -10.79
CA ASN A 226 -7.20 -7.75 -11.82
C ASN A 226 -7.56 -7.14 -13.18
N GLY A 227 -8.05 -5.90 -13.19
CA GLY A 227 -8.45 -5.22 -14.42
C GLY A 227 -9.88 -5.49 -14.86
N MET A 228 -10.66 -6.28 -14.10
CA MET A 228 -12.04 -6.60 -14.45
C MET A 228 -13.01 -6.19 -13.34
N PHE A 229 -14.03 -5.43 -13.70
CA PHE A 229 -15.19 -5.18 -12.85
C PHE A 229 -16.16 -6.36 -12.92
N HIS A 230 -16.58 -6.83 -11.75
CA HIS A 230 -17.62 -7.83 -11.54
C HIS A 230 -18.77 -7.18 -10.78
N LEU A 231 -19.72 -6.62 -11.54
CA LEU A 231 -20.80 -5.78 -11.03
C LEU A 231 -22.07 -6.62 -10.87
N ARG A 232 -22.70 -6.56 -9.70
CA ARG A 232 -23.97 -7.24 -9.43
C ARG A 232 -25.11 -6.25 -9.63
N ASN A 233 -26.09 -6.57 -10.46
CA ASN A 233 -27.28 -5.74 -10.65
C ASN A 233 -28.35 -6.07 -9.59
N ASP A 234 -29.39 -5.25 -9.51
CA ASP A 234 -30.49 -5.38 -8.53
C ASP A 234 -31.22 -6.73 -8.65
N ASP A 235 -31.42 -7.20 -9.88
CA ASP A 235 -32.03 -8.51 -10.19
C ASP A 235 -31.11 -9.72 -9.91
N GLY A 236 -29.89 -9.46 -9.44
CA GLY A 236 -28.86 -10.47 -9.17
C GLY A 236 -28.09 -10.93 -10.41
N SER A 237 -28.40 -10.40 -11.60
CA SER A 237 -27.58 -10.61 -12.79
C SER A 237 -26.22 -9.92 -12.65
N THR A 238 -25.31 -10.24 -13.56
CA THR A 238 -23.91 -9.78 -13.48
C THR A 238 -23.51 -9.06 -14.73
N THR A 239 -22.89 -7.90 -14.55
CA THR A 239 -22.23 -7.12 -15.60
C THR A 239 -20.72 -7.24 -15.41
N PHE A 240 -20.00 -7.58 -16.47
CA PHE A 240 -18.54 -7.63 -16.48
C PHE A 240 -17.99 -6.51 -17.35
N VAL A 241 -17.01 -5.76 -16.84
CA VAL A 241 -16.33 -4.71 -17.61
C VAL A 241 -14.82 -4.93 -17.53
N ASP A 242 -14.20 -5.22 -18.67
CA ASP A 242 -12.74 -5.36 -18.79
C ASP A 242 -12.11 -3.96 -18.91
N TRP A 243 -11.70 -3.40 -17.77
CA TRP A 243 -11.20 -2.04 -17.67
C TRP A 243 -10.18 -1.87 -16.53
N GLY A 244 -8.96 -1.51 -16.91
CA GLY A 244 -7.82 -1.27 -16.01
C GLY A 244 -6.74 -2.35 -16.07
N GLY A 245 -5.65 -2.14 -15.33
CA GLY A 245 -4.56 -3.09 -15.14
C GLY A 245 -4.37 -3.45 -13.66
N GLY A 246 -3.57 -4.46 -13.35
CA GLY A 246 -3.48 -5.07 -12.01
C GLY A 246 -3.08 -4.15 -10.83
N THR A 247 -2.60 -2.93 -11.09
CA THR A 247 -2.25 -1.94 -10.05
C THR A 247 -3.21 -0.76 -9.99
N ASP A 248 -4.21 -0.71 -10.87
CA ASP A 248 -5.19 0.37 -10.89
C ASP A 248 -6.20 0.20 -9.73
N LEU A 249 -6.80 1.32 -9.31
CA LEU A 249 -7.80 1.36 -8.25
C LEU A 249 -9.17 1.69 -8.85
N PRO A 250 -10.24 0.93 -8.55
CA PRO A 250 -11.55 1.17 -9.14
C PRO A 250 -12.21 2.43 -8.57
N VAL A 251 -12.98 3.10 -9.43
CA VAL A 251 -13.95 4.13 -9.05
C VAL A 251 -15.22 3.97 -9.87
N SER A 252 -16.33 4.45 -9.34
CA SER A 252 -17.59 4.57 -10.07
C SER A 252 -18.37 5.78 -9.58
N ALA A 253 -18.99 6.47 -10.53
CA ALA A 253 -19.98 7.51 -10.35
C ALA A 253 -20.54 7.90 -11.72
N ASN A 254 -21.53 8.76 -11.76
CA ASN A 254 -22.07 9.30 -13.01
C ASN A 254 -21.14 10.39 -13.59
N TRP A 255 -20.17 10.01 -14.43
CA TRP A 255 -19.16 10.91 -14.96
C TRP A 255 -19.65 11.84 -16.07
N ASP A 256 -20.73 11.46 -16.78
CA ASP A 256 -21.29 12.24 -17.89
C ASP A 256 -22.51 13.10 -17.49
N GLY A 257 -22.98 12.91 -16.25
CA GLY A 257 -24.10 13.62 -15.66
C GLY A 257 -25.47 13.18 -16.17
N THR A 258 -25.53 12.04 -16.85
CA THR A 258 -26.76 11.46 -17.36
C THR A 258 -26.85 9.98 -17.00
N GLY A 259 -28.07 9.43 -16.91
CA GLY A 259 -28.24 7.99 -16.79
C GLY A 259 -27.60 7.34 -15.55
N PRO A 260 -27.26 6.04 -15.66
CA PRO A 260 -26.62 5.25 -14.61
C PRO A 260 -25.17 5.69 -14.31
N ASP A 261 -24.65 5.24 -13.17
CA ASP A 261 -23.23 5.41 -12.83
C ASP A 261 -22.33 4.62 -13.78
N ASN A 262 -21.22 5.22 -14.19
CA ASN A 262 -20.21 4.56 -15.02
C ASN A 262 -18.96 4.16 -14.21
N VAL A 263 -18.15 3.27 -14.79
CA VAL A 263 -16.91 2.80 -14.18
C VAL A 263 -15.71 3.63 -14.62
N GLY A 264 -14.69 3.69 -13.76
CA GLY A 264 -13.41 4.28 -14.06
C GLY A 264 -12.31 3.65 -13.21
N ILE A 265 -11.06 3.99 -13.52
CA ILE A 265 -9.93 3.62 -12.66
C ILE A 265 -9.06 4.83 -12.35
N PHE A 266 -8.36 4.77 -11.23
CA PHE A 266 -7.20 5.61 -10.94
C PHE A 266 -5.94 4.77 -11.10
N ARG A 267 -4.94 5.31 -11.81
CA ARG A 267 -3.65 4.67 -12.05
C ARG A 267 -2.58 5.32 -11.18
N PRO A 268 -2.14 4.67 -10.09
CA PRO A 268 -1.11 5.23 -9.21
C PRO A 268 0.20 5.53 -9.94
N SER A 269 0.62 4.68 -10.88
CA SER A 269 1.90 4.87 -11.58
C SER A 269 2.00 6.17 -12.39
N THR A 270 0.85 6.74 -12.79
CA THR A 270 0.79 8.01 -13.54
C THR A 270 0.06 9.12 -12.78
N GLY A 271 -0.68 8.81 -11.72
CA GLY A 271 -1.52 9.78 -11.00
C GLY A 271 -2.77 10.20 -11.79
N GLN A 272 -3.28 9.34 -12.67
CA GLN A 272 -4.34 9.68 -13.63
C GLN A 272 -5.62 8.91 -13.37
N PHE A 273 -6.76 9.58 -13.57
CA PHE A 273 -8.06 8.91 -13.71
C PHE A 273 -8.32 8.58 -15.17
N HIS A 274 -8.83 7.37 -15.42
CA HIS A 274 -9.31 6.89 -16.72
C HIS A 274 -10.79 6.50 -16.58
N LEU A 275 -11.67 7.42 -16.94
CA LEU A 275 -13.12 7.29 -16.81
C LEU A 275 -13.71 6.77 -18.12
N ARG A 276 -14.70 5.89 -18.02
CA ARG A 276 -15.37 5.28 -19.19
C ARG A 276 -16.84 5.68 -19.17
N MET A 277 -17.27 6.42 -20.19
CA MET A 277 -18.64 6.93 -20.34
C MET A 277 -19.58 5.84 -20.89
N ASP A 278 -20.89 6.12 -20.88
CA ASP A 278 -21.93 5.21 -21.38
C ASP A 278 -21.76 4.87 -22.87
N ASP A 279 -21.33 5.82 -23.68
CA ASP A 279 -21.07 5.63 -25.11
C ASP A 279 -19.74 4.92 -25.41
N GLY A 280 -19.01 4.53 -24.35
CA GLY A 280 -17.69 3.89 -24.44
C GLY A 280 -16.54 4.88 -24.71
N SER A 281 -16.81 6.17 -24.81
CA SER A 281 -15.77 7.20 -24.84
C SER A 281 -15.02 7.27 -23.51
N LEU A 282 -13.82 7.83 -23.56
CA LEU A 282 -12.91 7.86 -22.43
C LEU A 282 -12.57 9.30 -22.06
N ALA A 283 -12.59 9.60 -20.77
CA ALA A 283 -11.98 10.81 -20.22
C ALA A 283 -10.74 10.47 -19.42
N LEU A 284 -9.68 11.27 -19.61
CA LEU A 284 -8.43 11.14 -18.88
C LEU A 284 -8.21 12.42 -18.09
N ILE A 285 -8.02 12.30 -16.78
CA ILE A 285 -7.86 13.43 -15.87
C ILE A 285 -6.56 13.28 -15.08
N ASP A 286 -5.66 14.24 -15.27
CA ASP A 286 -4.40 14.36 -14.53
C ASP A 286 -4.65 14.98 -13.15
N TRP A 287 -5.05 14.16 -12.18
CA TRP A 287 -5.40 14.63 -10.83
C TRP A 287 -4.94 13.66 -9.74
N GLY A 288 -3.65 13.68 -9.42
CA GLY A 288 -3.13 12.88 -8.32
C GLY A 288 -1.64 12.65 -8.41
N GLY A 289 -1.18 11.71 -7.60
CA GLY A 289 0.16 11.14 -7.58
C GLY A 289 0.10 9.71 -7.08
N GLY A 290 1.22 8.98 -7.16
CA GLY A 290 1.18 7.54 -6.91
C GLY A 290 0.74 7.12 -5.51
N THR A 291 0.87 8.00 -4.51
CA THR A 291 0.46 7.72 -3.13
C THR A 291 -1.03 7.86 -2.85
N ASP A 292 -1.77 8.41 -3.80
CA ASP A 292 -3.12 8.89 -3.56
C ASP A 292 -4.15 7.76 -3.67
N GLN A 293 -5.21 7.88 -2.87
CA GLN A 293 -6.37 7.01 -2.98
C GLN A 293 -7.49 7.78 -3.70
N PRO A 294 -8.16 7.19 -4.69
CA PRO A 294 -9.21 7.88 -5.40
C PRO A 294 -10.49 7.98 -4.55
N VAL A 295 -11.22 9.06 -4.75
CA VAL A 295 -12.55 9.32 -4.19
C VAL A 295 -13.43 9.87 -5.32
N ALA A 296 -14.71 9.52 -5.31
CA ALA A 296 -15.68 9.91 -6.33
C ALA A 296 -16.96 10.44 -5.67
N GLY A 297 -17.55 11.49 -6.23
CA GLY A 297 -18.80 12.05 -5.72
C GLY A 297 -19.11 13.39 -6.38
N ASN A 298 -20.34 13.84 -6.26
CA ASN A 298 -20.82 15.11 -6.79
C ASN A 298 -20.78 16.20 -5.69
N TRP A 299 -19.60 16.73 -5.36
CA TRP A 299 -19.44 17.70 -4.27
C TRP A 299 -19.65 19.16 -4.69
N ASP A 300 -19.67 19.46 -5.99
CA ASP A 300 -19.97 20.80 -6.48
C ASP A 300 -21.44 20.99 -6.89
N GLY A 301 -22.24 19.93 -6.84
CA GLY A 301 -23.67 19.95 -7.17
C GLY A 301 -23.94 20.05 -8.67
N GLY A 302 -22.93 19.75 -9.51
CA GLY A 302 -23.04 19.68 -10.95
C GLY A 302 -23.95 18.55 -11.43
N ALA A 303 -24.14 18.46 -12.75
CA ALA A 303 -24.84 17.32 -13.33
C ALA A 303 -23.98 16.05 -13.25
N ALA A 304 -22.68 16.20 -13.53
CA ALA A 304 -21.71 15.11 -13.47
C ALA A 304 -21.13 14.99 -12.05
N ALA A 305 -20.81 13.77 -11.66
CA ALA A 305 -19.98 13.50 -10.51
C ALA A 305 -18.51 13.83 -10.82
N ASN A 306 -17.77 14.09 -9.76
CA ASN A 306 -16.43 14.60 -9.85
C ASN A 306 -15.39 13.58 -9.33
N VAL A 307 -14.11 13.79 -9.68
CA VAL A 307 -12.97 12.97 -9.22
C VAL A 307 -12.13 13.70 -8.17
N GLY A 308 -11.68 12.98 -7.16
CA GLY A 308 -10.92 13.53 -6.05
C GLY A 308 -9.89 12.54 -5.55
N ILE A 309 -8.94 13.03 -4.77
CA ILE A 309 -7.95 12.18 -4.12
C ILE A 309 -7.93 12.39 -2.61
N TRP A 310 -7.64 11.31 -1.90
CA TRP A 310 -7.30 11.30 -0.50
C TRP A 310 -5.79 11.16 -0.35
N ARG A 311 -5.19 12.14 0.34
CA ARG A 311 -3.74 12.23 0.55
C ARG A 311 -3.47 12.62 1.99
N ASP A 312 -2.81 11.74 2.72
CA ASP A 312 -2.29 11.99 4.08
C ASP A 312 -3.33 12.63 5.04
N GLY A 313 -4.58 12.14 5.03
CA GLY A 313 -5.63 12.66 5.92
C GLY A 313 -6.46 13.81 5.34
N LYS A 314 -6.23 14.17 4.07
CA LYS A 314 -6.86 15.32 3.43
C LYS A 314 -7.56 14.94 2.13
N PHE A 315 -8.74 15.50 1.90
CA PHE A 315 -9.42 15.46 0.62
C PHE A 315 -8.91 16.58 -0.29
N HIS A 316 -8.60 16.21 -1.53
CA HIS A 316 -8.28 17.09 -2.64
C HIS A 316 -9.28 16.81 -3.77
N LEU A 317 -10.40 17.50 -3.68
CA LEU A 317 -11.55 17.35 -4.56
C LEU A 317 -11.38 18.24 -5.80
N ARG A 318 -11.70 17.74 -6.99
CA ARG A 318 -11.66 18.53 -8.23
C ARG A 318 -13.09 18.89 -8.61
N ASN A 319 -13.42 20.16 -8.75
CA ASN A 319 -14.72 20.57 -9.26
C ASN A 319 -14.78 20.41 -10.79
N ASP A 320 -15.95 20.55 -11.39
CA ASP A 320 -16.20 20.43 -12.83
C ASP A 320 -15.30 21.37 -13.66
N ASP A 321 -15.14 22.61 -13.19
CA ASP A 321 -14.26 23.63 -13.81
C ASP A 321 -12.76 23.36 -13.61
N GLY A 322 -12.42 22.28 -12.91
CA GLY A 322 -11.05 21.87 -12.59
C GLY A 322 -10.44 22.56 -11.38
N THR A 323 -11.17 23.45 -10.72
CA THR A 323 -10.68 24.10 -9.49
C THR A 323 -10.65 23.11 -8.32
N PRO A 324 -9.64 23.19 -7.44
CA PRO A 324 -9.56 22.33 -6.26
C PRO A 324 -10.44 22.83 -5.12
N THR A 325 -11.09 21.89 -4.43
CA THR A 325 -11.64 22.05 -3.09
C THR A 325 -10.83 21.18 -2.12
N TYR A 326 -10.41 21.75 -0.98
CA TYR A 326 -9.58 21.06 0.01
C TYR A 326 -10.31 20.92 1.35
N ILE A 327 -10.34 19.70 1.89
CA ILE A 327 -10.91 19.44 3.22
C ILE A 327 -9.88 18.69 4.05
N ASP A 328 -9.36 19.36 5.07
CA ASP A 328 -8.38 18.81 6.02
C ASP A 328 -9.12 18.17 7.20
N TRP A 329 -9.48 16.90 7.04
CA TRP A 329 -10.37 16.21 7.95
C TRP A 329 -10.15 14.70 7.94
N GLY A 330 -9.02 14.29 8.53
CA GLY A 330 -8.58 12.90 8.59
C GLY A 330 -7.32 12.70 9.41
N GLN A 331 -6.96 11.44 9.61
CA GLN A 331 -5.69 11.02 10.21
C GLN A 331 -5.06 9.89 9.41
N ALA A 332 -3.77 9.63 9.66
CA ALA A 332 -3.08 8.52 9.05
C ALA A 332 -3.77 7.18 9.38
N GLY A 333 -4.09 6.40 8.36
CA GLY A 333 -4.78 5.12 8.49
C GLY A 333 -6.31 5.19 8.32
N ASP A 334 -6.90 6.38 8.35
CA ASP A 334 -8.28 6.58 7.93
C ASP A 334 -8.44 6.36 6.43
N ARG A 335 -9.62 5.93 6.01
CA ARG A 335 -10.00 5.71 4.61
C ARG A 335 -11.12 6.68 4.24
N ALA A 336 -10.96 7.36 3.12
CA ALA A 336 -11.98 8.26 2.60
C ALA A 336 -13.22 7.49 2.12
N VAL A 337 -14.38 8.12 2.31
CA VAL A 337 -15.66 7.73 1.73
C VAL A 337 -16.46 8.99 1.42
N SER A 338 -17.36 8.94 0.46
CA SER A 338 -18.20 10.06 0.03
C SER A 338 -19.61 9.56 -0.24
N GLY A 339 -20.57 10.46 -0.10
CA GLY A 339 -21.97 10.21 -0.34
C GLY A 339 -22.83 11.30 0.28
N ASN A 340 -24.05 11.43 -0.21
CA ASN A 340 -25.04 12.36 0.32
C ASN A 340 -25.67 11.80 1.61
N TRP A 341 -25.05 12.07 2.76
CA TRP A 341 -25.46 11.55 4.07
C TRP A 341 -26.59 12.34 4.72
N ASP A 342 -26.91 13.54 4.23
CA ASP A 342 -27.99 14.39 4.77
C ASP A 342 -29.27 14.37 3.92
N GLY A 343 -29.22 13.72 2.75
CA GLY A 343 -30.35 13.54 1.84
C GLY A 343 -30.63 14.74 0.96
N THR A 344 -29.78 15.76 0.97
CA THR A 344 -29.98 16.99 0.21
C THR A 344 -28.70 17.45 -0.47
N GLY A 345 -28.81 18.21 -1.56
CA GLY A 345 -27.65 18.89 -2.14
C GLY A 345 -26.52 17.97 -2.65
N PRO A 346 -25.29 18.51 -2.69
CA PRO A 346 -24.09 17.79 -3.10
C PRO A 346 -23.70 16.64 -2.17
N ASP A 347 -22.87 15.73 -2.66
CA ASP A 347 -22.27 14.68 -1.85
C ASP A 347 -21.37 15.28 -0.75
N ASN A 348 -21.49 14.71 0.44
CA ASN A 348 -20.62 15.06 1.54
C ASN A 348 -19.41 14.09 1.62
N VAL A 349 -18.41 14.48 2.43
CA VAL A 349 -17.25 13.64 2.74
C VAL A 349 -17.42 12.90 4.06
N GLY A 350 -16.77 11.74 4.17
CA GLY A 350 -16.71 10.91 5.36
C GLY A 350 -15.38 10.17 5.47
N ILE A 351 -15.04 9.70 6.67
CA ILE A 351 -13.89 8.83 6.90
C ILE A 351 -14.31 7.56 7.62
N PHE A 352 -13.74 6.43 7.21
CA PHE A 352 -13.76 5.19 7.98
C PHE A 352 -12.43 5.04 8.72
N ARG A 353 -12.49 4.82 10.03
CA ARG A 353 -11.33 4.61 10.90
C ARG A 353 -11.22 3.13 11.26
N PRO A 354 -10.30 2.37 10.63
CA PRO A 354 -10.20 0.94 10.87
C PRO A 354 -9.75 0.61 12.30
N SER A 355 -8.98 1.48 12.95
CA SER A 355 -8.51 1.26 14.33
C SER A 355 -9.63 1.21 15.37
N THR A 356 -10.77 1.83 15.09
CA THR A 356 -11.95 1.84 15.96
C THR A 356 -13.18 1.18 15.32
N GLY A 357 -13.17 0.90 14.02
CA GLY A 357 -14.32 0.37 13.29
C GLY A 357 -15.43 1.40 13.07
N GLN A 358 -15.08 2.69 13.04
CA GLN A 358 -16.05 3.79 13.04
C GLN A 358 -16.09 4.54 11.71
N PHE A 359 -17.29 4.92 11.28
CA PHE A 359 -17.49 5.96 10.29
C PHE A 359 -17.67 7.30 10.98
N HIS A 360 -17.02 8.34 10.46
CA HIS A 360 -17.29 9.74 10.81
C HIS A 360 -17.76 10.43 9.53
N LEU A 361 -19.00 10.91 9.53
CA LEU A 361 -19.64 11.56 8.39
C LEU A 361 -19.80 13.05 8.69
N ARG A 362 -19.41 13.91 7.75
CA ARG A 362 -19.51 15.36 7.90
C ARG A 362 -20.67 15.86 7.06
N MET A 363 -21.63 16.49 7.72
CA MET A 363 -22.80 17.09 7.09
C MET A 363 -22.45 18.46 6.48
N ASP A 364 -23.37 19.01 5.67
CA ASP A 364 -23.21 20.31 5.03
C ASP A 364 -22.99 21.47 6.01
N ASP A 365 -23.65 21.43 7.18
CA ASP A 365 -23.48 22.41 8.24
C ASP A 365 -22.18 22.24 9.06
N GLY A 366 -21.36 21.24 8.69
CA GLY A 366 -20.13 20.87 9.36
C GLY A 366 -20.31 20.03 10.63
N SER A 367 -21.54 19.68 11.00
CA SER A 367 -21.81 18.73 12.08
C SER A 367 -21.32 17.32 11.71
N LEU A 368 -21.04 16.53 12.74
CA LEU A 368 -20.48 15.18 12.59
C LEU A 368 -21.45 14.12 13.11
N VAL A 369 -21.61 13.06 12.32
CA VAL A 369 -22.26 11.82 12.75
C VAL A 369 -21.21 10.72 12.83
N VAL A 370 -21.19 10.00 13.96
CA VAL A 370 -20.26 8.88 14.19
C VAL A 370 -21.07 7.60 14.32
N LEU A 371 -20.69 6.57 13.55
CA LEU A 371 -21.38 5.29 13.49
C LEU A 371 -20.39 4.14 13.70
N ASP A 372 -20.71 3.23 14.63
CA ASP A 372 -19.96 2.00 14.85
C ASP A 372 -20.42 0.92 13.85
N TRP A 373 -19.74 0.79 12.71
CA TRP A 373 -20.16 -0.10 11.62
C TRP A 373 -18.98 -0.71 10.85
N GLY A 374 -18.14 -1.49 11.52
CA GLY A 374 -17.06 -2.22 10.85
C GLY A 374 -16.00 -2.76 11.78
N GLY A 375 -14.93 -3.29 11.20
CA GLY A 375 -13.72 -3.75 11.87
C GLY A 375 -12.46 -3.36 11.10
N GLY A 376 -11.29 -3.64 11.68
CA GLY A 376 -10.01 -3.12 11.18
C GLY A 376 -9.59 -3.52 9.77
N ASN A 377 -10.19 -4.58 9.22
CA ASN A 377 -9.87 -5.08 7.87
C ASN A 377 -10.98 -4.78 6.85
N ASP A 378 -12.08 -4.17 7.28
CA ASP A 378 -13.22 -3.86 6.44
C ASP A 378 -12.90 -2.67 5.52
N ILE A 379 -13.44 -2.67 4.30
CA ILE A 379 -13.25 -1.61 3.30
C ILE A 379 -14.56 -0.82 3.17
N PRO A 380 -14.56 0.52 3.32
CA PRO A 380 -15.80 1.29 3.26
C PRO A 380 -16.37 1.36 1.84
N VAL A 381 -17.69 1.37 1.76
CA VAL A 381 -18.48 1.67 0.54
C VAL A 381 -19.66 2.57 0.90
N ALA A 382 -20.26 3.19 -0.11
CA ALA A 382 -21.38 4.11 0.03
C ALA A 382 -22.41 3.92 -1.08
N GLY A 383 -23.68 4.13 -0.76
CA GLY A 383 -24.77 4.03 -1.71
C GLY A 383 -26.15 3.99 -1.06
N ASN A 384 -27.20 4.14 -1.86
CA ASN A 384 -28.59 3.95 -1.43
C ASN A 384 -28.96 2.46 -1.54
N TRP A 385 -28.87 1.70 -0.46
CA TRP A 385 -28.97 0.24 -0.55
C TRP A 385 -30.38 -0.33 -0.65
N ASP A 386 -31.39 0.41 -0.20
CA ASP A 386 -32.80 -0.04 -0.15
C ASP A 386 -33.69 0.66 -1.20
N GLY A 387 -33.14 1.61 -1.95
CA GLY A 387 -33.83 2.39 -2.97
C GLY A 387 -34.89 3.34 -2.39
N GLY A 388 -34.78 3.64 -1.09
CA GLY A 388 -35.63 4.60 -0.41
C GLY A 388 -35.41 6.03 -0.94
N ASN A 389 -36.48 6.82 -0.98
CA ASN A 389 -36.45 8.25 -1.28
C ASN A 389 -36.80 9.10 -0.04
N GLY A 390 -36.78 8.50 1.16
CA GLY A 390 -37.24 9.11 2.40
C GLY A 390 -36.17 9.26 3.49
N GLY A 391 -34.96 8.76 3.25
CA GLY A 391 -33.78 8.86 4.12
C GLY A 391 -32.61 9.59 3.45
N PRO A 392 -31.37 9.48 3.99
CA PRO A 392 -30.21 10.03 3.32
C PRO A 392 -30.03 9.41 1.93
N ALA A 393 -29.64 10.22 0.94
CA ALA A 393 -29.51 9.74 -0.44
C ALA A 393 -28.34 8.75 -0.63
N ALA A 394 -27.47 8.61 0.38
CA ALA A 394 -26.50 7.54 0.52
C ALA A 394 -26.37 7.07 1.98
N ASN A 395 -26.09 5.79 2.16
CA ASN A 395 -25.74 5.18 3.44
C ASN A 395 -24.37 4.52 3.42
N ILE A 396 -23.81 4.30 4.60
CA ILE A 396 -22.55 3.58 4.77
C ILE A 396 -22.72 2.08 4.57
N GLY A 397 -21.65 1.44 4.12
CA GLY A 397 -21.50 -0.01 4.12
C GLY A 397 -20.04 -0.39 4.23
N ILE A 398 -19.78 -1.68 4.46
CA ILE A 398 -18.44 -2.23 4.35
C ILE A 398 -18.41 -3.47 3.48
N TRP A 399 -17.27 -3.70 2.82
CA TRP A 399 -16.91 -5.01 2.29
C TRP A 399 -15.92 -5.68 3.23
N ARG A 400 -16.23 -6.89 3.67
CA ARG A 400 -15.38 -7.70 4.54
C ARG A 400 -14.61 -8.72 3.69
N PRO A 401 -13.30 -8.53 3.47
CA PRO A 401 -12.52 -9.39 2.60
C PRO A 401 -12.54 -10.86 3.04
N SER A 402 -12.42 -11.10 4.35
CA SER A 402 -12.38 -12.45 4.93
C SER A 402 -13.66 -13.27 4.76
N GLN A 403 -14.74 -12.64 4.29
CA GLN A 403 -16.04 -13.26 4.05
C GLN A 403 -16.48 -13.15 2.60
N ALA A 404 -15.81 -12.32 1.77
CA ALA A 404 -16.36 -11.84 0.50
C ALA A 404 -17.81 -11.39 0.61
N ARG A 405 -18.08 -10.54 1.61
CA ARG A 405 -19.43 -10.13 1.96
C ARG A 405 -19.50 -8.63 2.15
N PHE A 406 -20.48 -8.01 1.52
CA PHE A 406 -20.93 -6.66 1.82
C PHE A 406 -21.87 -6.67 3.03
N HIS A 407 -21.65 -5.74 3.95
CA HIS A 407 -22.49 -5.46 5.12
C HIS A 407 -22.97 -4.01 4.98
N LEU A 408 -24.14 -3.85 4.39
CA LEU A 408 -24.73 -2.56 4.01
C LEU A 408 -25.70 -2.11 5.10
N ARG A 409 -25.71 -0.81 5.41
CA ARG A 409 -26.61 -0.24 6.42
C ARG A 409 -27.73 0.51 5.71
N ASN A 410 -28.96 0.02 5.77
CA ASN A 410 -30.13 0.68 5.15
C ASN A 410 -30.50 1.99 5.88
N ASP A 411 -31.45 2.75 5.32
CA ASP A 411 -31.90 4.05 5.86
C ASP A 411 -32.34 3.95 7.33
N ASP A 412 -33.07 2.88 7.65
CA ASP A 412 -33.58 2.60 9.00
C ASP A 412 -32.52 1.99 9.94
N GLY A 413 -31.29 1.86 9.47
CA GLY A 413 -30.16 1.26 10.18
C GLY A 413 -30.14 -0.26 10.18
N THR A 414 -31.11 -0.92 9.53
CA THR A 414 -31.09 -2.39 9.39
C THR A 414 -29.97 -2.84 8.45
N PRO A 415 -29.35 -4.01 8.70
CA PRO A 415 -28.31 -4.53 7.83
C PRO A 415 -28.87 -5.29 6.63
N THR A 416 -28.27 -5.06 5.46
CA THR A 416 -28.37 -5.94 4.28
C THR A 416 -27.03 -6.62 4.06
N TYR A 417 -27.03 -7.94 3.82
CA TYR A 417 -25.82 -8.72 3.57
C TYR A 417 -25.82 -9.28 2.16
N ILE A 418 -24.73 -9.07 1.42
CA ILE A 418 -24.57 -9.60 0.06
C ILE A 418 -23.25 -10.36 -0.02
N ASP A 419 -23.33 -11.67 -0.26
CA ASP A 419 -22.16 -12.50 -0.60
C ASP A 419 -21.78 -12.22 -2.05
N TRP A 420 -20.68 -11.49 -2.25
CA TRP A 420 -20.20 -11.13 -3.57
C TRP A 420 -18.69 -10.92 -3.58
N GLY A 421 -18.05 -11.54 -4.58
CA GLY A 421 -16.61 -11.60 -4.70
C GLY A 421 -16.00 -12.94 -4.27
N GLN A 422 -14.71 -12.93 -3.99
CA GLN A 422 -13.93 -14.06 -3.55
C GLN A 422 -13.27 -13.73 -2.21
N PRO A 423 -13.39 -14.60 -1.20
CA PRO A 423 -12.87 -14.31 0.12
C PRO A 423 -11.35 -14.22 0.06
N ARG A 424 -10.81 -13.25 0.79
CA ARG A 424 -9.37 -13.08 1.01
C ARG A 424 -8.94 -13.70 2.33
#